data_AF-A0A920J766-F1
#
_entry.id   AF-A0A920J766-F1
#
_cell.length_a   1.000
_cell.length_b   1.000
_cell.length_c   1.000
_cell.angle_alpha   90.00
_cell.angle_beta   90.00
_cell.angle_gamma   90.00
#
_symmetry.space_group_name_H-M   'P 1'
#
loop_
_entity.id
_entity.type
_entity.pdbx_description
1 polymer ?
#
loop_
_entity_poly.entity_id
_entity_poly.type
_entity_poly.pdbx_seq_one_letter_code
_entity_poly.pdbx_strand_id
1 'polypeptide(L)'
;MRAHAAALSRDRWRPMAGDWVDSMSDAEMMDSIDYTLFPNFTLGAHLTESFIDSDQMGMITEFNNGMIFLAPYKKGQKPDPAPVHWLTETRTLAMLQNSTHWGKSLIRMYSIWVRFSLGLETTQKTGNCA
;
A
#
# COMPACT_ATOMS: atom_id res chain seq x y z
N MET A 1 14.64 21.75 10.45
CA MET A 1 14.36 21.02 9.19
C MET A 1 12.91 20.57 9.06
N ARG A 2 12.33 19.86 10.04
CA ARG A 2 10.95 19.35 9.97
C ARG A 2 9.89 20.43 9.68
N ALA A 3 9.86 21.52 10.44
CA ALA A 3 8.89 22.62 10.23
C ALA A 3 9.00 23.25 8.83
N HIS A 4 10.22 23.40 8.30
CA HIS A 4 10.43 23.90 6.94
C HIS A 4 9.90 22.94 5.87
N ALA A 5 10.15 21.63 6.03
CA ALA A 5 9.62 20.63 5.12
C ALA A 5 8.09 20.53 5.21
N ALA A 6 7.52 20.66 6.41
CA ALA A 6 6.08 20.70 6.62
C ALA A 6 5.44 21.93 5.96
N ALA A 7 6.07 23.11 6.02
CA ALA A 7 5.61 24.30 5.31
C ALA A 7 5.58 24.08 3.78
N LEU A 8 6.65 23.50 3.21
CA LEU A 8 6.68 23.14 1.78
C LEU A 8 5.59 22.12 1.42
N SER A 9 5.34 21.14 2.30
CA SER A 9 4.23 20.20 2.12
C SER A 9 2.87 20.91 2.13
N ARG A 10 2.63 21.88 3.03
CA ARG A 10 1.39 22.67 3.04
C ARG A 10 1.19 23.44 1.75
N ASP A 11 2.23 24.09 1.24
CA ASP A 11 2.16 24.82 -0.04
C ASP A 11 1.80 23.90 -1.21
N ARG A 12 2.36 22.68 -1.23
CA ARG A 12 2.02 21.66 -2.23
C ARG A 12 0.57 21.18 -2.13
N TRP A 13 0.03 21.07 -0.91
CA TRP A 13 -1.33 20.57 -0.68
C TRP A 13 -2.42 21.65 -0.77
N ARG A 14 -2.05 22.93 -0.68
CA ARG A 14 -2.99 24.07 -0.72
C ARG A 14 -3.94 24.06 -1.93
N PRO A 15 -3.53 23.69 -3.16
CA PRO A 15 -4.46 23.58 -4.29
C PRO A 15 -5.59 22.55 -4.10
N MET A 16 -5.35 21.50 -3.31
CA MET A 16 -6.29 20.39 -3.09
C MET A 16 -7.13 20.59 -1.82
N ALA A 17 -6.50 21.02 -0.72
CA ALA A 17 -7.13 21.15 0.59
C ALA A 17 -7.52 22.60 0.95
N GLY A 18 -7.11 23.61 0.16
CA GLY A 18 -7.36 25.02 0.45
C GLY A 18 -6.70 25.46 1.76
N ASP A 19 -7.35 26.38 2.47
CA ASP A 19 -6.83 26.91 3.74
C ASP A 19 -6.85 25.88 4.88
N TRP A 20 -7.47 24.72 4.68
CA TRP A 20 -7.47 23.65 5.68
C TRP A 20 -6.05 23.13 5.97
N VAL A 21 -5.12 23.27 5.03
CA VAL A 21 -3.71 22.89 5.24
C VAL A 21 -3.06 23.59 6.44
N ASP A 22 -3.55 24.78 6.81
CA ASP A 22 -3.02 25.56 7.92
C ASP A 22 -3.46 25.02 9.29
N SER A 23 -4.51 24.20 9.33
CA SER A 23 -4.92 23.50 10.56
C SER A 23 -4.28 22.12 10.72
N MET A 24 -3.57 21.62 9.70
CA MET A 24 -2.94 20.30 9.73
C MET A 24 -1.60 20.37 10.46
N SER A 25 -1.32 19.35 11.27
CA SER A 25 -0.08 19.21 12.03
C SER A 25 1.13 18.97 11.12
N ASP A 26 2.32 19.28 11.63
CA ASP A 26 3.57 18.96 10.92
C ASP A 26 3.73 17.45 10.70
N ALA A 27 3.15 16.62 11.58
CA ALA A 27 3.14 15.16 11.43
C ALA A 27 2.28 14.72 10.24
N GLU A 28 1.06 15.25 10.10
CA GLU A 28 0.20 14.95 8.94
C GLU A 28 0.83 15.39 7.60
N MET A 29 1.72 16.38 7.64
CA MET A 29 2.42 16.89 6.46
C MET A 29 3.68 16.12 6.07
N MET A 30 4.24 15.34 6.99
CA MET A 30 5.60 14.80 6.87
C MET A 30 5.73 13.31 7.18
N ASP A 31 4.87 12.76 8.03
CA ASP A 31 5.00 11.39 8.51
C ASP A 31 4.11 10.45 7.71
N SER A 32 4.64 9.26 7.42
CA SER A 32 3.83 8.13 6.99
C SER A 32 3.44 7.31 8.22
N ILE A 33 2.16 6.96 8.31
CA ILE A 33 1.66 6.02 9.32
C ILE A 33 1.50 4.67 8.61
N ASP A 34 2.15 3.65 9.15
CA ASP A 34 1.92 2.26 8.81
C ASP A 34 1.20 1.61 9.98
N TYR A 35 -0.08 1.31 9.79
CA TYR A 35 -0.95 0.75 10.82
C TYR A 35 -1.66 -0.49 10.30
N THR A 36 -1.42 -1.63 10.94
CA THR A 36 -2.09 -2.89 10.61
C THR A 36 -3.19 -3.18 11.62
N LEU A 37 -4.43 -3.25 11.15
CA LEU A 37 -5.54 -3.88 11.82
C LEU A 37 -5.59 -5.36 11.42
N PHE A 38 -5.23 -6.22 12.37
CA PHE A 38 -5.33 -7.67 12.21
C PHE A 38 -6.78 -8.11 11.91
N PRO A 39 -7.02 -9.08 11.00
CA PRO A 39 -6.02 -9.96 10.37
C PRO A 39 -5.41 -9.45 9.06
N ASN A 40 -6.04 -8.49 8.40
CA ASN A 40 -5.82 -8.31 6.96
C ASN A 40 -6.03 -6.90 6.44
N PHE A 41 -5.93 -5.87 7.27
CA PHE A 41 -6.13 -4.51 6.84
C PHE A 41 -4.97 -3.65 7.27
N THR A 42 -4.20 -3.13 6.31
CA THR A 42 -3.12 -2.18 6.61
C THR A 42 -3.44 -0.82 6.00
N LEU A 43 -3.39 0.21 6.84
CA LEU A 43 -3.39 1.61 6.48
C LEU A 43 -1.95 2.10 6.38
N GLY A 44 -1.49 2.34 5.16
CA GLY A 44 -0.39 3.25 4.87
C GLY A 44 -0.94 4.65 4.62
N ALA A 45 -0.08 5.68 4.68
CA ALA A 45 -0.46 7.10 4.65
C ALA A 45 -1.55 7.51 3.62
N HIS A 46 -1.72 6.78 2.51
CA HIS A 46 -2.87 6.92 1.60
C HIS A 46 -3.29 5.58 0.97
N LEU A 47 -2.89 4.45 1.56
CA LEU A 47 -3.02 3.12 0.99
C LEU A 47 -3.79 2.22 1.94
N THR A 48 -4.84 1.58 1.45
CA THR A 48 -5.39 0.41 2.11
C THR A 48 -4.87 -0.83 1.39
N GLU A 49 -4.27 -1.75 2.15
CA GLU A 49 -3.94 -3.10 1.70
C GLU A 49 -4.85 -4.10 2.41
N SER A 50 -5.64 -4.83 1.63
CA SER A 50 -6.47 -5.94 2.12
C SER A 50 -5.85 -7.27 1.74
N PHE A 51 -5.85 -8.23 2.66
CA PHE A 51 -5.43 -9.61 2.42
C PHE A 51 -6.65 -10.52 2.44
N ILE A 52 -6.95 -11.19 1.32
CA ILE A 52 -8.06 -12.14 1.25
C ILE A 52 -7.46 -13.54 1.30
N ASP A 53 -7.78 -14.30 2.34
CA ASP A 53 -7.53 -15.73 2.41
C ASP A 53 -8.66 -16.47 1.70
N SER A 54 -8.33 -17.37 0.76
CA SER A 54 -9.30 -18.09 -0.06
C SER A 54 -9.60 -19.50 0.47
N ASP A 55 -8.91 -20.01 1.50
CA ASP A 55 -9.10 -21.38 1.97
C ASP A 55 -9.67 -21.47 3.40
N GLN A 56 -10.65 -22.35 3.59
CA GLN A 56 -11.31 -22.62 4.87
C GLN A 56 -10.42 -23.40 5.87
N MET A 57 -9.21 -23.81 5.47
CA MET A 57 -8.30 -24.65 6.24
C MET A 57 -7.17 -23.89 6.97
N GLY A 58 -7.15 -22.56 6.89
CA GLY A 58 -6.10 -21.74 7.55
C GLY A 58 -4.72 -21.85 6.90
N MET A 59 -4.66 -22.34 5.66
CA MET A 59 -3.49 -22.21 4.79
C MET A 59 -3.76 -21.10 3.77
N ILE A 60 -2.83 -20.16 3.65
CA ILE A 60 -2.93 -19.08 2.66
C ILE A 60 -2.62 -19.68 1.28
N THR A 61 -3.66 -20.09 0.55
CA THR A 61 -3.52 -20.71 -0.79
C THR A 61 -3.43 -19.65 -1.89
N GLU A 62 -4.03 -18.47 -1.67
CA GLU A 62 -3.87 -17.30 -2.54
C GLU A 62 -3.74 -16.04 -1.69
N PHE A 63 -2.77 -15.18 -2.03
CA PHE A 63 -2.54 -13.90 -1.38
C PHE A 63 -2.90 -12.78 -2.35
N ASN A 64 -4.04 -12.14 -2.13
CA ASN A 64 -4.47 -11.00 -2.92
C ASN A 64 -4.20 -9.71 -2.14
N ASN A 65 -3.21 -8.93 -2.55
CA ASN A 65 -2.94 -7.60 -2.00
C ASN A 65 -3.60 -6.54 -2.90
N GLY A 66 -4.69 -5.97 -2.40
CA GLY A 66 -5.41 -4.89 -3.08
C GLY A 66 -5.04 -3.54 -2.49
N MET A 67 -4.48 -2.65 -3.31
CA MET A 67 -4.14 -1.28 -2.92
C MET A 67 -5.29 -0.31 -3.29
N ILE A 68 -5.80 0.41 -2.30
CA ILE A 68 -6.80 1.47 -2.49
C ILE A 68 -6.21 2.81 -2.10
N PHE A 69 -6.17 3.75 -3.05
CA PHE A 69 -5.80 5.12 -2.75
C PHE A 69 -7.00 5.87 -2.17
N LEU A 70 -6.84 6.37 -0.95
CA LEU A 70 -7.86 7.20 -0.31
C LEU A 70 -7.46 8.66 -0.43
N ALA A 71 -8.36 9.47 -1.00
CA ALA A 71 -8.23 10.92 -1.03
C ALA A 71 -9.45 11.54 -0.34
N PRO A 72 -9.27 12.49 0.58
CA PRO A 72 -10.40 13.23 1.13
C PRO A 72 -11.07 14.02 0.02
N TYR A 73 -12.40 14.01 0.02
CA TYR A 73 -13.21 14.84 -0.85
C TYR A 73 -14.12 15.73 -0.02
N LYS A 74 -14.47 16.91 -0.55
CA LYS A 74 -15.39 17.83 0.13
C LYS A 74 -16.74 17.15 0.34
N LYS A 75 -17.40 17.40 1.48
CA LYS A 75 -18.72 16.84 1.79
C LYS A 75 -19.68 17.09 0.62
N GLY A 76 -20.27 16.03 0.09
CA GLY A 76 -21.18 16.08 -1.07
C GLY A 76 -20.50 16.02 -2.45
N GLN A 77 -19.16 16.01 -2.53
CA GLN A 77 -18.39 15.92 -3.78
C GLN A 77 -17.67 14.56 -3.87
N LYS A 78 -18.35 13.46 -3.55
CA LYS A 78 -17.75 12.12 -3.64
C LYS A 78 -17.48 11.79 -5.12
N PRO A 79 -16.22 11.54 -5.53
CA PRO A 79 -15.93 11.12 -6.89
C PRO A 79 -16.44 9.70 -7.14
N ASP A 80 -16.67 9.37 -8.41
CA ASP A 80 -16.99 8.01 -8.81
C ASP A 80 -15.86 7.05 -8.45
N PRO A 81 -16.16 5.77 -8.14
CA PRO A 81 -15.14 4.77 -7.84
C PRO A 81 -14.12 4.64 -8.98
N ALA A 82 -12.83 4.62 -8.64
CA ALA A 82 -11.77 4.39 -9.61
C ALA A 82 -11.88 2.96 -10.21
N PRO A 83 -11.54 2.76 -11.50
CA PRO A 83 -11.59 1.45 -12.12
C PRO A 83 -10.60 0.49 -11.46
N VAL A 84 -11.06 -0.74 -11.18
CA VAL A 84 -10.22 -1.80 -10.63
C VAL A 84 -9.30 -2.35 -11.72
N HIS A 85 -8.04 -2.57 -11.38
CA HIS A 85 -7.05 -3.15 -12.28
C HIS A 85 -6.41 -4.38 -11.65
N TRP A 86 -6.88 -5.55 -12.06
CA TRP A 86 -6.25 -6.82 -11.70
C TRP A 86 -4.88 -6.92 -12.36
N LEU A 87 -3.86 -7.22 -11.54
CA LEU A 87 -2.48 -7.38 -11.99
C LEU A 87 -2.28 -8.81 -12.51
N THR A 88 -1.76 -8.91 -13.73
CA THR A 88 -1.18 -10.14 -14.29
C THR A 88 0.33 -9.96 -14.42
N GLU A 89 1.11 -11.02 -14.64
CA GLU A 89 2.57 -10.91 -14.81
C GLU A 89 2.95 -9.88 -15.88
N THR A 90 2.39 -10.00 -17.08
CA THR A 90 2.60 -9.08 -18.20
C THR A 90 2.17 -7.65 -17.89
N ARG A 91 1.02 -7.49 -17.22
CA ARG A 91 0.49 -6.16 -16.86
C ARG A 91 1.31 -5.49 -15.77
N THR A 92 1.87 -6.27 -14.85
CA THR A 92 2.72 -5.79 -13.75
C THR A 92 3.99 -5.15 -14.29
N LEU A 93 4.63 -5.76 -15.29
CA LEU A 93 5.83 -5.19 -15.94
C LEU A 93 5.54 -3.89 -16.69
N ALA A 94 4.41 -3.82 -17.40
CA ALA A 94 3.99 -2.60 -18.09
C ALA A 94 3.65 -1.47 -17.10
N MET A 95 2.98 -1.80 -15.99
CA MET A 95 2.68 -0.83 -14.94
C MET A 95 3.93 -0.36 -14.21
N LEU A 96 4.89 -1.25 -13.93
CA LEU A 96 6.18 -0.92 -13.30
C LEU A 96 6.88 0.25 -13.99
N GLN A 97 6.89 0.29 -15.32
CA GLN A 97 7.59 1.33 -16.08
C GLN A 97 6.96 2.72 -15.87
N ASN A 98 5.63 2.77 -15.86
CA ASN A 98 4.84 4.00 -15.81
C ASN A 98 4.28 4.33 -14.41
N SER A 99 4.57 3.51 -13.40
CA SER A 99 4.03 3.72 -12.06
C SER A 99 4.78 4.81 -11.29
N THR A 100 4.09 5.36 -10.30
CA THR A 100 4.67 6.27 -9.30
C THR A 100 5.77 5.56 -8.51
N HIS A 101 6.57 6.33 -7.77
CA HIS A 101 7.60 5.77 -6.88
C HIS A 101 7.02 4.73 -5.91
N TRP A 102 5.81 4.96 -5.42
CA TRP A 102 5.09 4.04 -4.53
C TRP A 102 4.71 2.73 -5.23
N GLY A 103 4.10 2.79 -6.42
CA GLY A 103 3.72 1.55 -7.11
C GLY A 103 4.94 0.72 -7.55
N LYS A 104 6.07 1.36 -7.88
CA LYS A 104 7.35 0.66 -8.12
C LYS A 104 7.87 -0.04 -6.86
N SER A 105 7.78 0.61 -5.70
CA SER A 105 8.24 0.05 -4.42
C SER A 105 7.40 -1.16 -3.99
N LEU A 106 6.08 -1.09 -4.18
CA LEU A 106 5.17 -2.18 -3.84
C LEU A 106 5.38 -3.42 -4.71
N ILE A 107 5.54 -3.24 -6.03
CA ILE A 107 5.80 -4.37 -6.91
C ILE A 107 7.12 -5.08 -6.54
N ARG A 108 8.13 -4.31 -6.07
CA ARG A 108 9.35 -4.90 -5.51
C ARG A 108 9.06 -5.67 -4.23
N MET A 109 8.27 -5.14 -3.29
CA MET A 109 7.88 -5.85 -2.07
C MET A 109 7.17 -7.17 -2.40
N TYR A 110 6.19 -7.16 -3.31
CA TYR A 110 5.52 -8.37 -3.76
C TYR A 110 6.49 -9.42 -4.31
N SER A 111 7.47 -9.00 -5.13
CA SER A 111 8.47 -9.92 -5.67
C SER A 111 9.35 -10.58 -4.60
N ILE A 112 9.57 -9.91 -3.45
CA ILE A 112 10.30 -10.48 -2.31
C ILE A 112 9.44 -11.55 -1.64
N TRP A 113 8.15 -11.29 -1.40
CA TRP A 113 7.23 -12.24 -0.81
C TRP A 113 7.13 -13.54 -1.62
N VAL A 114 6.99 -13.44 -2.95
CA VAL A 114 6.96 -14.62 -3.83
C VAL A 114 8.24 -15.46 -3.69
N ARG A 115 9.41 -14.82 -3.68
CA ARG A 115 10.69 -15.53 -3.50
C ARG A 115 10.82 -16.16 -2.12
N PHE A 116 10.32 -15.48 -1.09
CA PHE A 116 10.33 -15.98 0.27
C PHE A 116 9.41 -17.20 0.41
N SER A 117 8.18 -17.14 -0.10
CA SER A 117 7.26 -18.28 -0.11
C SER A 117 7.85 -19.47 -0.85
N LEU A 118 8.41 -19.26 -2.05
CA LEU A 118 9.10 -20.32 -2.79
C LEU A 118 10.27 -20.90 -1.98
N GLY A 119 11.05 -20.06 -1.30
CA GLY A 119 12.13 -20.50 -0.42
C GLY A 119 11.62 -21.39 0.70
N LEU A 120 10.52 -21.02 1.38
CA LEU A 120 9.92 -21.81 2.44
C LEU A 120 9.38 -23.16 1.93
N GLU A 121 8.75 -23.18 0.77
CA GLU A 121 8.19 -24.40 0.16
C GLU A 121 9.27 -25.36 -0.34
N THR A 122 10.37 -24.82 -0.86
CA THR A 122 11.48 -25.62 -1.43
C THR A 122 12.54 -25.99 -0.41
N THR A 123 12.51 -25.40 0.78
CA THR A 123 13.42 -25.77 1.87
C THR A 123 13.13 -27.21 2.28
N GLN A 124 14.06 -28.11 1.96
CA GLN A 124 14.03 -29.45 2.53
C GLN A 124 14.12 -29.31 4.05
N LYS A 125 13.14 -29.87 4.76
CA LYS A 125 13.32 -30.16 6.18
C LYS A 125 14.55 -31.06 6.27
N THR A 126 15.66 -30.54 6.78
CA THR A 126 16.75 -31.39 7.25
C THR A 126 16.12 -32.29 8.28
N GLY A 127 15.88 -33.54 7.90
CA GLY A 127 15.22 -34.51 8.76
C GLY A 127 15.95 -34.58 10.09
N ASN A 128 15.18 -34.81 11.15
CA ASN A 128 15.69 -35.39 12.37
C ASN A 128 16.63 -36.54 12.00
N CYS A 129 17.93 -36.35 12.20
CA CYS A 129 18.83 -37.45 12.47
C CYS A 129 18.52 -37.91 13.90
N ALA A 130 17.51 -38.77 14.04
CA ALA A 130 17.27 -39.60 15.21
C ALA A 130 16.67 -40.93 14.74
#